data_AF-A0A396KNK5-F1
#
_entry.id   AF-A0A396KNK5-F1
#
_cell.length_a   1.000
_cell.length_b   1.000
_cell.length_c   1.000
_cell.angle_alpha   90.00
_cell.angle_beta   90.00
_cell.angle_gamma   90.00
#
_symmetry.space_group_name_H-M   'P 1'
#
loop_
_entity.id
_entity.type
_entity.pdbx_description
1 polymer ?
#
loop_
_entity_poly.entity_id
_entity_poly.type
_entity_poly.pdbx_seq_one_letter_code
_entity_poly.pdbx_strand_id
1 'polypeptide(L)'
;MGMIVIMLSDCPPKVRGDISKWLCEINTGVFVGNVSSRVREEVWQRICENIKSGQATMVFSAPGEQKMDFRVHNTTWEPVDLDGIKLMRRPLPSARASKMSEKEDKGISGAKSRAERLYMADRMAKARARKKFQEGFVVLDIETTGTSPEKDEIIEVGALKIEAGTVTEEFSMLIQIKGEIPIEIQKLTGITEQELQSQGRPLDEVLNKLFEFAGNRVIIGHNVMFDYNFIRIACRKLGIEMQLGTASKDTLALSRRKIKGVGSYQLEALMKHLGYEVSNAHRALPDCYLTYQLYQKLNEM
;
A
#
# COMPACT_ATOMS: atom_id res chain seq x y z
N MET A 1 -37.66 3.77 8.14
CA MET A 1 -36.69 4.85 8.46
C MET A 1 -35.33 4.19 8.62
N GLY A 2 -34.25 4.85 8.21
CA GLY A 2 -32.89 4.32 8.28
C GLY A 2 -31.96 5.36 8.88
N MET A 3 -30.99 4.89 9.67
CA MET A 3 -29.96 5.75 10.24
C MET A 3 -29.08 6.31 9.12
N ILE A 4 -28.78 7.60 9.20
CA ILE A 4 -27.83 8.28 8.33
C ILE A 4 -26.78 9.02 9.16
N VAL A 5 -25.57 9.09 8.62
CA VAL A 5 -24.45 9.88 9.14
C VAL A 5 -23.94 10.75 8.01
N ILE A 6 -23.78 12.05 8.24
CA ILE A 6 -23.26 13.01 7.27
C ILE A 6 -22.01 13.66 7.83
N MET A 7 -20.94 13.70 7.05
CA MET A 7 -19.74 14.47 7.33
C MET A 7 -19.57 15.59 6.29
N LEU A 8 -19.41 16.82 6.77
CA LEU A 8 -19.22 18.04 5.99
C LEU A 8 -17.92 18.71 6.44
N SER A 9 -16.93 18.86 5.55
CA SER A 9 -15.63 19.44 5.92
C SER A 9 -15.65 20.97 6.02
N ASP A 10 -16.55 21.62 5.29
CA ASP A 10 -16.80 23.06 5.30
C ASP A 10 -18.30 23.25 5.14
N CYS A 11 -19.01 23.37 6.26
CA CYS A 11 -20.47 23.42 6.30
C CYS A 11 -20.94 24.87 6.44
N PRO A 12 -21.53 25.49 5.39
CA PRO A 12 -22.06 26.84 5.47
C PRO A 12 -23.15 26.95 6.54
N PRO A 13 -23.24 28.05 7.31
CA PRO A 13 -24.25 28.22 8.36
C PRO A 13 -25.69 27.97 7.89
N LYS A 14 -26.02 28.35 6.65
CA LYS A 14 -27.32 28.09 6.02
C LYS A 14 -27.63 26.60 5.89
N VAL A 15 -26.65 25.80 5.44
CA VAL A 15 -26.81 24.35 5.28
C VAL A 15 -26.93 23.70 6.66
N ARG A 16 -26.06 24.09 7.58
CA ARG A 16 -26.07 23.61 8.97
C ARG A 16 -27.44 23.77 9.63
N GLY A 17 -28.00 24.98 9.58
CA GLY A 17 -29.31 25.28 10.18
C GLY A 17 -30.49 24.62 9.44
N ASP A 18 -30.35 24.33 8.15
CA ASP A 18 -31.41 23.66 7.40
C ASP A 18 -31.45 22.15 7.71
N ILE A 19 -30.29 21.48 7.73
CA ILE A 19 -30.25 20.03 8.01
C ILE A 19 -30.48 19.68 9.48
N SER A 20 -30.25 20.62 10.40
CA SER A 20 -30.53 20.43 11.84
C SER A 20 -32.01 20.24 12.17
N LYS A 21 -32.92 20.48 11.20
CA LYS A 21 -34.35 20.15 11.33
C LYS A 21 -34.61 18.65 11.44
N TRP A 22 -33.70 17.84 10.90
CA TRP A 22 -33.83 16.38 10.86
C TRP A 22 -32.69 15.64 11.56
N LEU A 23 -31.52 16.28 11.71
CA LEU A 23 -30.29 15.65 12.17
C LEU A 23 -29.70 16.39 13.37
N CYS A 24 -29.01 15.64 14.23
CA CYS A 24 -28.25 16.18 15.36
C CYS A 24 -26.77 16.30 14.98
N GLU A 25 -26.15 17.47 15.17
CA GLU A 25 -24.71 17.65 15.02
C GLU A 25 -24.00 17.13 16.28
N ILE A 26 -23.31 15.99 16.16
CA ILE A 26 -22.64 15.33 17.29
C ILE A 26 -21.15 15.70 17.40
N ASN A 27 -20.59 16.27 16.34
CA ASN A 27 -19.26 16.88 16.28
C ASN A 27 -19.26 17.89 15.12
N THR A 28 -18.28 18.78 15.08
CA THR A 28 -18.15 19.79 14.03
C THR A 28 -18.22 19.16 12.65
N GLY A 29 -19.28 19.48 11.89
CA GLY A 29 -19.51 18.95 10.55
C GLY A 29 -20.04 17.52 10.50
N VAL A 30 -20.33 16.87 11.63
CA VAL A 30 -20.83 15.49 11.71
C VAL A 30 -22.28 15.47 12.21
N PHE A 31 -23.19 15.07 11.35
CA PHE A 31 -24.64 15.04 11.61
C PHE A 31 -25.17 13.60 11.60
N VAL A 32 -26.02 13.26 12.55
CA VAL A 32 -26.62 11.92 12.67
C VAL A 32 -28.12 12.03 12.84
N GLY A 33 -28.88 11.14 12.22
CA GLY A 33 -30.32 11.05 12.44
C GLY A 33 -30.94 9.81 11.81
N ASN A 34 -32.20 9.53 12.16
CA ASN A 34 -32.97 8.42 11.62
C ASN A 34 -34.13 8.98 10.79
N VAL A 35 -34.06 8.86 9.47
CA VAL A 35 -34.97 9.53 8.54
C VAL A 35 -35.53 8.55 7.51
N SER A 36 -36.63 8.93 6.84
CA SER A 36 -37.13 8.15 5.71
C SER A 36 -36.19 8.25 4.50
N SER A 37 -36.27 7.30 3.57
CA SER A 37 -35.50 7.37 2.32
C SER A 37 -35.76 8.66 1.56
N ARG A 38 -37.01 9.14 1.54
CA ARG A 38 -37.38 10.42 0.92
C ARG A 38 -36.66 11.61 1.56
N VAL A 39 -36.70 11.72 2.89
CA VAL A 39 -36.05 12.82 3.62
C VAL A 39 -34.53 12.74 3.44
N ARG A 40 -33.94 11.54 3.43
CA ARG A 40 -32.52 11.35 3.11
C ARG A 40 -32.17 11.94 1.74
N GLU A 41 -32.99 11.68 0.72
CA GLU A 41 -32.76 12.22 -0.62
C GLU A 41 -32.87 13.75 -0.69
N GLU A 42 -33.88 14.31 -0.03
CA GLU A 42 -34.06 15.76 0.04
C GLU A 42 -32.90 16.43 0.78
N VAL A 43 -32.42 15.85 1.89
CA VAL A 43 -31.24 16.33 2.63
C VAL A 43 -29.99 16.26 1.76
N TRP A 44 -29.76 15.17 1.03
CA TRP A 44 -28.59 15.04 0.16
C TRP A 44 -28.59 16.09 -0.96
N GLN A 45 -29.72 16.32 -1.61
CA GLN A 45 -29.84 17.33 -2.67
C GLN A 45 -29.53 18.74 -2.15
N ARG A 46 -30.09 19.12 -1.00
CA ARG A 46 -29.83 20.43 -0.37
C ARG A 46 -28.35 20.63 -0.06
N ILE A 47 -27.68 19.58 0.42
CA ILE A 47 -26.23 19.61 0.68
C ILE A 47 -25.47 19.86 -0.62
N CYS A 48 -25.72 19.08 -1.67
CA CYS A 48 -25.06 19.23 -2.97
C CYS A 48 -25.29 20.60 -3.63
N GLU A 49 -26.48 21.19 -3.47
CA GLU A 49 -26.81 22.49 -4.06
C GLU A 49 -26.16 23.67 -3.34
N ASN A 50 -25.86 23.53 -2.05
CA ASN A 50 -25.44 24.65 -1.20
C ASN A 50 -23.98 24.57 -0.74
N ILE A 51 -23.30 23.42 -0.92
CA ILE A 51 -21.86 23.29 -0.64
C ILE A 51 -21.05 23.70 -1.87
N LYS A 52 -20.49 24.91 -1.82
CA LYS A 52 -19.60 25.46 -2.86
C LYS A 52 -18.13 25.11 -2.65
N SER A 53 -17.71 24.99 -1.39
CA SER A 53 -16.36 24.63 -0.94
C SER A 53 -16.45 23.52 0.11
N GLY A 54 -15.41 22.69 0.21
CA GLY A 54 -15.39 21.52 1.09
C GLY A 54 -16.07 20.28 0.50
N GLN A 55 -16.12 19.23 1.30
CA GLN A 55 -16.54 17.88 0.91
C GLN A 55 -17.73 17.45 1.74
N ALA A 56 -18.62 16.67 1.13
CA ALA A 56 -19.71 16.01 1.85
C ALA A 56 -19.66 14.50 1.64
N THR A 57 -19.90 13.75 2.71
CA THR A 57 -20.11 12.30 2.67
C THR A 57 -21.37 11.98 3.47
N MET A 58 -22.28 11.20 2.89
CA MET A 58 -23.44 10.67 3.59
C MET A 58 -23.37 9.15 3.58
N VAL A 59 -23.44 8.52 4.75
CA VAL A 59 -23.57 7.07 4.92
C VAL A 59 -24.99 6.78 5.38
N PHE A 60 -25.60 5.71 4.85
CA PHE A 60 -26.95 5.31 5.20
C PHE A 60 -27.12 3.79 5.12
N SER A 61 -28.06 3.25 5.89
CA SER A 61 -28.40 1.83 5.82
C SER A 61 -28.96 1.45 4.44
N ALA A 62 -28.47 0.36 3.87
CA ALA A 62 -28.88 -0.16 2.57
C ALA A 62 -28.86 -1.71 2.58
N PRO A 63 -29.70 -2.37 1.75
CA PRO A 63 -29.58 -3.80 1.52
C PRO A 63 -28.26 -4.11 0.79
N GLY A 64 -27.68 -5.27 1.06
CA GLY A 64 -26.39 -5.70 0.50
C GLY A 64 -25.51 -6.39 1.54
N GLU A 65 -24.28 -6.74 1.15
CA GLU A 65 -23.29 -7.39 2.01
C GLU A 65 -22.80 -6.45 3.11
N GLN A 66 -22.51 -5.20 2.75
CA GLN A 66 -21.97 -4.20 3.69
C GLN A 66 -23.02 -3.64 4.66
N LYS A 67 -24.32 -3.91 4.44
CA LYS A 67 -25.46 -3.34 5.21
C LYS A 67 -25.51 -1.81 5.25
N MET A 68 -24.72 -1.15 4.42
CA MET A 68 -24.66 0.29 4.27
C MET A 68 -24.34 0.66 2.82
N ASP A 69 -24.71 1.87 2.46
CA ASP A 69 -24.28 2.55 1.23
C ASP A 69 -23.88 3.98 1.59
N PHE A 70 -23.18 4.64 0.68
CA PHE A 70 -22.71 6.00 0.90
C PHE A 70 -22.70 6.82 -0.39
N ARG A 71 -22.75 8.14 -0.22
CA ARG A 71 -22.59 9.14 -1.28
C ARG A 71 -21.57 10.17 -0.88
N VAL A 72 -20.96 10.75 -1.90
CA VAL A 72 -19.92 11.75 -1.74
C VAL A 72 -20.12 12.90 -2.72
N HIS A 73 -19.72 14.10 -2.33
CA HIS A 73 -19.80 15.31 -3.13
C HIS A 73 -18.55 16.16 -2.92
N ASN A 74 -18.05 16.80 -3.99
CA ASN A 74 -16.84 17.62 -4.01
C ASN A 74 -15.58 16.93 -3.46
N THR A 75 -15.54 15.61 -3.49
CA THR A 75 -14.37 14.83 -3.11
C THR A 75 -13.53 14.48 -4.34
N THR A 76 -12.24 14.29 -4.09
CA THR A 76 -11.35 13.70 -5.10
C THR A 76 -11.47 12.19 -5.19
N TRP A 77 -11.99 11.54 -4.15
CA TRP A 77 -12.10 10.08 -4.11
C TRP A 77 -13.41 9.67 -4.77
N GLU A 78 -13.36 8.64 -5.59
CA GLU A 78 -14.50 8.21 -6.39
C GLU A 78 -15.06 6.89 -5.84
N PRO A 79 -16.37 6.79 -5.59
CA PRO A 79 -16.99 5.51 -5.30
C PRO A 79 -16.85 4.58 -6.52
N VAL A 80 -16.41 3.34 -6.29
CA VAL A 80 -16.29 2.30 -7.30
C VAL A 80 -16.96 1.02 -6.79
N ASP A 81 -17.66 0.33 -7.66
CA ASP A 81 -18.15 -1.02 -7.40
C ASP A 81 -17.06 -2.02 -7.82
N LEU A 82 -16.66 -2.90 -6.89
CA LEU A 82 -15.77 -4.02 -7.16
C LEU A 82 -16.45 -5.28 -6.62
N ASP A 83 -16.94 -6.10 -7.54
CA ASP A 83 -17.62 -7.37 -7.28
C ASP A 83 -18.81 -7.25 -6.30
N GLY A 84 -19.62 -6.19 -6.42
CA GLY A 84 -20.80 -5.95 -5.59
C GLY A 84 -20.50 -5.25 -4.26
N ILE A 85 -19.23 -4.90 -4.01
CA ILE A 85 -18.78 -4.15 -2.84
C ILE A 85 -18.46 -2.72 -3.28
N LYS A 86 -19.14 -1.73 -2.67
CA LYS A 86 -18.87 -0.32 -2.94
C LYS A 86 -17.68 0.15 -2.11
N LEU A 87 -16.63 0.61 -2.80
CA LEU A 87 -15.37 1.06 -2.22
C LEU A 87 -15.04 2.49 -2.64
N MET A 88 -14.15 3.13 -1.90
CA MET A 88 -13.66 4.47 -2.24
C MET A 88 -12.29 4.38 -2.93
N ARG A 89 -12.24 4.70 -4.22
CA ARG A 89 -11.00 4.77 -4.99
C ARG A 89 -10.35 6.13 -4.82
N ARG A 90 -9.16 6.15 -4.23
CA ARG A 90 -8.31 7.34 -4.19
C ARG A 90 -7.64 7.53 -5.56
N PRO A 91 -7.80 8.68 -6.25
CA PRO A 91 -7.11 8.92 -7.50
C PRO A 91 -5.60 9.00 -7.25
N LEU A 92 -4.84 8.26 -8.05
CA LEU A 92 -3.39 8.39 -8.11
C LEU A 92 -3.04 9.81 -8.60
N PRO A 93 -1.90 10.41 -8.20
CA PRO A 93 -1.53 11.77 -8.58
C PRO A 93 -1.54 12.05 -10.10
N SER A 94 -1.40 11.01 -10.94
CA SER A 94 -1.47 11.10 -12.40
C SER A 94 -2.89 11.21 -12.99
N ALA A 95 -3.93 10.79 -12.26
CA ALA A 95 -5.32 10.86 -12.71
C ALA A 95 -6.00 12.22 -12.37
N ARG A 96 -5.35 13.06 -11.54
CA ARG A 96 -5.80 14.42 -11.27
C ARG A 96 -5.72 15.33 -12.50
N ALA A 97 -4.81 15.06 -13.44
CA ALA A 97 -4.61 15.89 -14.63
C ALA A 97 -5.61 15.61 -15.77
N SER A 98 -6.20 14.41 -15.83
CA SER A 98 -7.06 14.01 -16.96
C SER A 98 -8.56 14.27 -16.74
N LYS A 99 -9.01 14.52 -15.51
CA LYS A 99 -10.42 14.83 -15.21
C LYS A 99 -10.72 16.30 -14.93
N MET A 100 -9.70 17.16 -14.77
CA MET A 100 -9.88 18.61 -14.63
C MET A 100 -9.94 19.35 -15.98
N SER A 101 -9.58 18.71 -17.10
CA SER A 101 -9.52 19.35 -18.42
C SER A 101 -10.87 19.60 -19.09
N GLU A 102 -11.98 19.09 -18.56
CA GLU A 102 -13.30 19.18 -19.21
C GLU A 102 -14.31 20.10 -18.50
N LYS A 103 -13.98 20.70 -17.35
CA LYS A 103 -14.94 21.55 -16.60
C LYS A 103 -14.49 22.94 -16.19
N GLU A 104 -13.27 23.36 -16.50
CA GLU A 104 -12.79 24.72 -16.21
C GLU A 104 -12.49 25.50 -17.49
N ASP A 105 -13.51 25.67 -18.34
CA ASP A 105 -13.56 26.80 -19.26
C ASP A 105 -14.59 27.81 -18.73
N LYS A 106 -14.17 28.57 -17.70
CA LYS A 106 -14.68 29.91 -17.33
C LYS A 106 -13.96 30.42 -16.08
N GLY A 107 -12.91 31.21 -16.29
CA GLY A 107 -12.63 32.35 -15.42
C GLY A 107 -11.32 32.38 -14.62
N ILE A 108 -10.39 33.20 -15.13
CA ILE A 108 -9.40 34.04 -14.42
C ILE A 108 -8.03 33.42 -14.08
N SER A 109 -7.01 34.19 -14.47
CA SER A 109 -5.63 33.87 -14.80
C SER A 109 -4.62 33.98 -13.67
N GLY A 110 -3.67 33.04 -13.65
CA GLY A 110 -2.32 33.22 -13.09
C GLY A 110 -1.33 32.37 -13.88
N ALA A 111 -0.79 32.89 -14.99
CA ALA A 111 0.09 32.11 -15.86
C ALA A 111 1.47 31.92 -15.21
N LYS A 112 1.83 30.66 -14.89
CA LYS A 112 3.17 30.29 -14.40
C LYS A 112 4.25 30.73 -15.39
N SER A 113 5.38 31.20 -14.87
CA SER A 113 6.49 31.66 -15.69
C SER A 113 7.00 30.52 -16.59
N ARG A 114 7.60 30.86 -17.73
CA ARG A 114 8.13 29.86 -18.69
C ARG A 114 9.19 28.94 -18.04
N ALA A 115 10.01 29.48 -17.14
CA ALA A 115 11.01 28.72 -16.40
C ALA A 115 10.37 27.70 -15.43
N GLU A 116 9.28 28.10 -14.77
CA GLU A 116 8.57 27.25 -13.81
C GLU A 116 7.81 26.11 -14.51
N ARG A 117 7.29 26.37 -15.72
CA ARG A 117 6.75 25.34 -16.62
C ARG A 117 7.82 24.36 -17.08
N LEU A 118 9.01 24.85 -17.46
CA LEU A 118 10.13 23.99 -17.88
C LEU A 118 10.67 23.14 -16.72
N TYR A 119 10.83 23.72 -15.54
CA TYR A 119 11.26 23.00 -14.34
C TYR A 119 10.25 21.92 -13.93
N MET A 120 8.95 22.24 -13.94
CA MET A 120 7.89 21.27 -13.68
C MET A 120 7.85 20.18 -14.75
N ALA A 121 8.05 20.51 -16.02
CA ALA A 121 8.08 19.55 -17.12
C ALA A 121 9.28 18.60 -17.00
N ASP A 122 10.48 19.09 -16.68
CA ASP A 122 11.67 18.26 -16.43
C ASP A 122 11.45 17.33 -15.23
N ARG A 123 10.94 17.86 -14.12
CA ARG A 123 10.57 17.04 -12.95
C ARG A 123 9.53 15.98 -13.27
N MET A 124 8.49 16.33 -14.04
CA MET A 124 7.45 15.38 -14.45
C MET A 124 7.96 14.36 -15.47
N ALA A 125 8.85 14.74 -16.37
CA ALA A 125 9.50 13.83 -17.31
C ALA A 125 10.39 12.84 -16.56
N LYS A 126 11.19 13.29 -15.59
CA LYS A 126 11.97 12.42 -14.69
C LYS A 126 11.09 11.51 -13.85
N ALA A 127 9.97 12.02 -13.30
CA ALA A 127 9.02 11.22 -12.54
C ALA A 127 8.26 10.20 -13.42
N ARG A 128 7.95 10.53 -14.68
CA ARG A 128 7.35 9.60 -15.66
C ARG A 128 8.35 8.56 -16.16
N ALA A 129 9.61 8.96 -16.39
CA ALA A 129 10.70 8.03 -16.71
C ALA A 129 10.94 7.04 -15.56
N ARG A 130 10.89 7.51 -14.31
CA ARG A 130 10.86 6.66 -13.10
C ARG A 130 9.60 5.80 -12.96
N LYS A 131 8.53 6.02 -13.74
CA LYS A 131 7.25 5.31 -13.62
C LYS A 131 7.06 4.20 -14.63
N LYS A 132 7.93 4.08 -15.64
CA LYS A 132 7.93 2.91 -16.51
C LYS A 132 8.60 1.79 -15.72
N PHE A 133 7.82 0.78 -15.34
CA PHE A 133 8.40 -0.42 -14.74
C PHE A 133 9.43 -0.97 -15.71
N GLN A 134 10.60 -1.30 -15.16
CA GLN A 134 11.56 -2.12 -15.89
C GLN A 134 10.92 -3.50 -16.08
N GLU A 135 11.27 -4.20 -17.15
CA GLU A 135 10.76 -5.55 -17.40
C GLU A 135 11.18 -6.49 -16.27
N GLY A 136 10.35 -7.52 -16.02
CA GLY A 136 10.57 -8.44 -14.92
C GLY A 136 10.08 -7.94 -13.56
N PHE A 137 10.48 -8.65 -12.51
CA PHE A 137 10.16 -8.34 -11.12
C PHE A 137 11.29 -8.78 -10.20
N VAL A 138 11.23 -8.36 -8.94
CA VAL A 138 12.19 -8.76 -7.90
C VAL A 138 11.46 -9.51 -6.82
N VAL A 139 11.95 -10.68 -6.44
CA VAL A 139 11.50 -11.36 -5.21
C VAL A 139 12.39 -10.86 -4.08
N LEU A 140 11.80 -10.50 -2.95
CA LEU A 140 12.49 -9.92 -1.79
C LEU A 140 12.04 -10.64 -0.53
N ASP A 141 13.01 -10.90 0.34
CA ASP A 141 12.81 -11.43 1.68
C ASP A 141 13.89 -10.84 2.62
N ILE A 142 13.57 -10.65 3.90
CA ILE A 142 14.50 -10.19 4.93
C ILE A 142 14.42 -11.06 6.18
N GLU A 143 15.58 -11.24 6.82
CA GLU A 143 15.65 -11.77 8.18
C GLU A 143 15.87 -10.64 9.19
N THR A 144 15.27 -10.78 10.37
CA THR A 144 15.25 -9.73 11.40
C THR A 144 15.42 -10.31 12.79
N THR A 145 15.84 -9.48 13.75
CA THR A 145 15.96 -9.91 15.16
C THR A 145 14.62 -10.07 15.89
N GLY A 146 13.49 -9.81 15.22
CA GLY A 146 12.15 -9.84 15.81
C GLY A 146 11.08 -9.33 14.84
N THR A 147 9.92 -8.94 15.33
CA THR A 147 8.76 -8.61 14.46
C THR A 147 8.37 -7.14 14.45
N SER A 148 9.07 -6.29 15.20
CA SER A 148 8.78 -4.86 15.36
C SER A 148 9.80 -4.00 14.62
N PRO A 149 9.45 -3.39 13.47
CA PRO A 149 10.34 -2.48 12.73
C PRO A 149 10.93 -1.32 13.55
N GLU A 150 10.23 -0.91 14.62
CA GLU A 150 10.66 0.18 15.48
C GLU A 150 11.73 -0.26 16.49
N LYS A 151 11.72 -1.53 16.92
CA LYS A 151 12.61 -2.05 17.98
C LYS A 151 13.67 -3.01 17.46
N ASP A 152 13.33 -3.81 16.47
CA ASP A 152 14.15 -4.89 15.92
C ASP A 152 14.94 -4.42 14.70
N GLU A 153 16.02 -5.13 14.39
CA GLU A 153 16.97 -4.80 13.33
C GLU A 153 16.88 -5.81 12.18
N ILE A 154 17.20 -5.37 10.96
CA ILE A 154 17.35 -6.24 9.79
C ILE A 154 18.76 -6.85 9.85
N ILE A 155 18.88 -8.17 9.70
CA ILE A 155 20.14 -8.91 9.80
C ILE A 155 20.57 -9.60 8.49
N GLU A 156 19.62 -9.88 7.59
CA GLU A 156 19.90 -10.40 6.25
C GLU A 156 18.90 -9.84 5.25
N VAL A 157 19.34 -9.62 4.02
CA VAL A 157 18.49 -9.29 2.87
C VAL A 157 18.80 -10.25 1.74
N GLY A 158 17.77 -10.92 1.24
CA GLY A 158 17.79 -11.75 0.05
C GLY A 158 16.93 -11.14 -1.04
N ALA A 159 17.39 -11.16 -2.28
CA ALA A 159 16.55 -10.83 -3.41
C ALA A 159 16.94 -11.57 -4.69
N LEU A 160 15.95 -11.84 -5.54
CA LEU A 160 16.12 -12.42 -6.87
C LEU A 160 15.60 -11.45 -7.91
N LYS A 161 16.35 -11.22 -8.98
CA LYS A 161 15.87 -10.51 -10.17
C LYS A 161 15.36 -11.53 -11.17
N ILE A 162 14.09 -11.41 -11.57
CA ILE A 162 13.45 -12.31 -12.52
C ILE A 162 13.13 -11.54 -13.78
N GLU A 163 13.70 -11.97 -14.90
CA GLU A 163 13.44 -11.43 -16.24
C GLU A 163 13.12 -12.59 -17.18
N ALA A 164 12.13 -12.38 -18.06
CA ALA A 164 11.63 -13.41 -18.98
C ALA A 164 11.29 -14.77 -18.33
N GLY A 165 10.92 -14.79 -17.05
CA GLY A 165 10.57 -16.01 -16.33
C GLY A 165 11.77 -16.84 -15.84
N THR A 166 12.96 -16.25 -15.78
CA THR A 166 14.17 -16.87 -15.23
C THR A 166 14.86 -15.96 -14.22
N VAL A 167 15.53 -16.54 -13.23
CA VAL A 167 16.39 -15.78 -12.31
C VAL A 167 17.62 -15.31 -13.09
N THR A 168 17.83 -14.00 -13.18
CA THR A 168 18.97 -13.41 -13.90
C THR A 168 20.07 -12.92 -12.96
N GLU A 169 19.72 -12.52 -11.75
CA GLU A 169 20.68 -12.07 -10.74
C GLU A 169 20.19 -12.41 -9.33
N GLU A 170 21.14 -12.65 -8.43
CA GLU A 170 20.93 -12.91 -7.00
C GLU A 170 21.55 -11.78 -6.17
N PHE A 171 20.89 -11.45 -5.08
CA PHE A 171 21.38 -10.52 -4.07
C PHE A 171 21.26 -11.17 -2.70
N SER A 172 22.38 -11.24 -1.97
CA SER A 172 22.40 -11.70 -0.59
C SER A 172 23.43 -10.90 0.19
N MET A 173 22.98 -10.27 1.27
CA MET A 173 23.86 -9.48 2.14
C MET A 173 23.42 -9.62 3.59
N LEU A 174 24.39 -9.91 4.46
CA LEU A 174 24.26 -9.81 5.90
C LEU A 174 24.47 -8.37 6.36
N ILE A 175 23.81 -8.01 7.44
CA ILE A 175 23.87 -6.65 8.01
C ILE A 175 24.51 -6.72 9.39
N GLN A 176 25.50 -5.87 9.60
CA GLN A 176 26.13 -5.72 10.91
C GLN A 176 25.17 -4.97 11.84
N ILE A 177 24.86 -5.57 12.99
CA ILE A 177 24.08 -4.95 14.07
C ILE A 177 24.95 -4.66 15.28
N LYS A 178 24.48 -3.76 16.16
CA LYS A 178 25.13 -3.46 17.45
C LYS A 178 24.54 -4.28 18.60
N GLY A 179 23.29 -4.74 18.46
CA GLY A 179 22.59 -5.54 19.46
C GLY A 179 22.89 -7.04 19.37
N GLU A 180 22.29 -7.78 20.30
CA GLU A 180 22.31 -9.25 20.33
C GLU A 180 21.15 -9.82 19.50
N ILE A 181 21.33 -11.02 18.96
CA ILE A 181 20.26 -11.74 18.27
C ILE A 181 19.58 -12.66 19.28
N PRO A 182 18.25 -12.59 19.48
CA PRO A 182 17.56 -13.53 20.35
C PRO A 182 17.85 -14.99 19.98
N ILE A 183 18.04 -15.87 20.96
CA ILE A 183 18.44 -17.28 20.76
C ILE A 183 17.45 -18.00 19.83
N GLU A 184 16.18 -17.69 19.94
CA GLU A 184 15.10 -18.24 19.14
C GLU A 184 15.26 -17.87 17.66
N ILE A 185 15.70 -16.63 17.36
CA ILE A 185 15.99 -16.17 16.01
C ILE A 185 17.27 -16.84 15.49
N GLN A 186 18.34 -16.94 16.30
CA GLN A 186 19.56 -17.65 15.90
C GLN A 186 19.28 -19.12 15.57
N LYS A 187 18.40 -19.78 16.34
CA LYS A 187 17.97 -21.16 16.05
C LYS A 187 17.11 -21.26 14.80
N LEU A 188 16.28 -20.25 14.54
CA LEU A 188 15.38 -20.20 13.40
C LEU A 188 16.16 -19.99 12.10
N THR A 189 17.02 -18.97 12.06
CA THR A 189 17.72 -18.54 10.83
C THR A 189 19.09 -19.17 10.67
N GLY A 190 19.70 -19.66 11.76
CA GLY A 190 21.09 -20.12 11.78
C GLY A 190 22.12 -18.98 11.73
N ILE A 191 21.69 -17.72 11.69
CA ILE A 191 22.58 -16.55 11.64
C ILE A 191 23.14 -16.31 13.04
N THR A 192 24.47 -16.23 13.13
CA THR A 192 25.17 -15.97 14.39
C THR A 192 25.67 -14.53 14.47
N GLU A 193 25.83 -14.01 15.68
CA GLU A 193 26.43 -12.70 15.91
C GLU A 193 27.86 -12.61 15.33
N GLN A 194 28.64 -13.70 15.45
CA GLN A 194 29.98 -13.77 14.87
C GLN A 194 29.96 -13.65 13.34
N GLU A 195 28.97 -14.25 12.68
CA GLU A 195 28.77 -14.13 11.24
C GLU A 195 28.43 -12.69 10.86
N LEU A 196 27.52 -12.03 11.58
CA LEU A 196 27.16 -10.63 11.35
C LEU A 196 28.33 -9.66 11.57
N GLN A 197 29.18 -9.91 12.58
CA GLN A 197 30.35 -9.06 12.82
C GLN A 197 31.47 -9.26 11.80
N SER A 198 31.63 -10.48 11.26
CA SER A 198 32.71 -10.81 10.32
C SER A 198 32.35 -10.57 8.86
N GLN A 199 31.08 -10.73 8.48
CA GLN A 199 30.61 -10.66 7.09
C GLN A 199 29.58 -9.56 6.85
N GLY A 200 28.90 -9.11 7.91
CA GLY A 200 27.85 -8.10 7.82
C GLY A 200 28.38 -6.76 7.33
N ARG A 201 27.52 -6.04 6.62
CA ARG A 201 27.81 -4.68 6.11
C ARG A 201 26.93 -3.65 6.82
N PRO A 202 27.33 -2.36 6.81
CA PRO A 202 26.48 -1.28 7.28
C PRO A 202 25.11 -1.30 6.59
N LEU A 203 24.04 -1.10 7.35
CA LEU A 203 22.66 -1.17 6.84
C LEU A 203 22.39 -0.22 5.68
N ASP A 204 22.93 0.99 5.73
CA ASP A 204 22.81 2.00 4.67
C ASP A 204 23.49 1.55 3.37
N GLU A 205 24.65 0.88 3.45
CA GLU A 205 25.32 0.29 2.30
C GLU A 205 24.44 -0.81 1.67
N VAL A 206 23.90 -1.72 2.49
CA VAL A 206 23.05 -2.83 2.01
C VAL A 206 21.77 -2.31 1.36
N LEU A 207 21.09 -1.34 1.99
CA LEU A 207 19.87 -0.77 1.44
C LEU A 207 20.10 -0.04 0.11
N ASN A 208 21.18 0.74 -0.01
CA ASN A 208 21.50 1.42 -1.26
C ASN A 208 21.77 0.41 -2.39
N LYS A 209 22.53 -0.65 -2.11
CA LYS A 209 22.78 -1.73 -3.09
C LYS A 209 21.50 -2.49 -3.45
N LEU A 210 20.62 -2.75 -2.47
CA LEU A 210 19.31 -3.36 -2.73
C LEU A 210 18.47 -2.49 -3.66
N PHE A 211 18.45 -1.17 -3.44
CA PHE A 211 17.67 -0.24 -4.27
C PHE A 211 18.18 -0.19 -5.71
N GLU A 212 19.50 -0.18 -5.89
CA GLU A 212 20.13 -0.27 -7.20
C GLU A 212 19.79 -1.61 -7.88
N PHE A 213 19.94 -2.72 -7.15
CA PHE A 213 19.61 -4.06 -7.63
C PHE A 213 18.16 -4.17 -8.09
N ALA A 214 17.23 -3.69 -7.26
CA ALA A 214 15.81 -3.82 -7.54
C ALA A 214 15.36 -2.90 -8.69
N GLY A 215 15.87 -1.68 -8.72
CA GLY A 215 15.43 -0.62 -9.62
C GLY A 215 13.93 -0.37 -9.51
N ASN A 216 13.32 0.15 -10.58
CA ASN A 216 11.87 0.35 -10.62
C ASN A 216 11.15 -0.91 -11.15
N ARG A 217 11.15 -1.99 -10.36
CA ARG A 217 10.43 -3.25 -10.63
C ARG A 217 9.33 -3.50 -9.60
N VAL A 218 8.40 -4.38 -9.97
CA VAL A 218 7.41 -4.90 -9.01
C VAL A 218 8.13 -5.79 -8.00
N ILE A 219 7.83 -5.63 -6.71
CA ILE A 219 8.37 -6.50 -5.66
C ILE A 219 7.40 -7.64 -5.38
N ILE A 220 7.92 -8.86 -5.28
CA ILE A 220 7.17 -10.04 -4.88
C ILE A 220 7.73 -10.52 -3.55
N GLY A 221 6.87 -10.86 -2.60
CA GLY A 221 7.28 -11.41 -1.32
C GLY A 221 6.16 -12.24 -0.72
N HIS A 222 6.46 -12.95 0.36
CA HIS A 222 5.47 -13.68 1.15
C HIS A 222 5.20 -12.89 2.43
N ASN A 223 4.01 -12.29 2.57
CA ASN A 223 3.77 -11.25 3.59
C ASN A 223 4.62 -9.98 3.38
N VAL A 224 4.84 -9.60 2.12
CA VAL A 224 5.78 -8.55 1.66
C VAL A 224 5.70 -7.21 2.41
N MET A 225 4.54 -6.89 3.01
CA MET A 225 4.40 -5.67 3.81
C MET A 225 5.26 -5.68 5.08
N PHE A 226 5.63 -6.84 5.59
CA PHE A 226 6.59 -6.99 6.68
C PHE A 226 7.94 -6.38 6.26
N ASP A 227 8.51 -6.86 5.16
CA ASP A 227 9.79 -6.41 4.60
C ASP A 227 9.77 -4.92 4.30
N TYR A 228 8.73 -4.45 3.60
CA TYR A 228 8.54 -3.03 3.28
C TYR A 228 8.53 -2.15 4.52
N ASN A 229 7.89 -2.59 5.61
CA ASN A 229 7.80 -1.79 6.82
C ASN A 229 9.15 -1.71 7.54
N PHE A 230 9.90 -2.81 7.63
CA PHE A 230 11.26 -2.82 8.16
C PHE A 230 12.18 -1.89 7.35
N ILE A 231 12.22 -2.04 6.02
CA ILE A 231 13.06 -1.21 5.15
C ILE A 231 12.64 0.27 5.26
N ARG A 232 11.34 0.57 5.28
CA ARG A 232 10.85 1.95 5.39
C ARG A 232 11.27 2.61 6.70
N ILE A 233 11.15 1.89 7.82
CA ILE A 233 11.55 2.42 9.14
C ILE A 233 13.07 2.54 9.23
N ALA A 234 13.83 1.58 8.70
CA ALA A 234 15.28 1.67 8.58
C ALA A 234 15.72 2.92 7.78
N CYS A 235 15.12 3.15 6.61
CA CYS A 235 15.38 4.35 5.81
C CYS A 235 15.10 5.63 6.60
N ARG A 236 13.96 5.67 7.32
CA ARG A 236 13.58 6.82 8.16
C ARG A 236 14.60 7.07 9.27
N LYS A 237 15.07 6.02 9.96
CA LYS A 237 16.07 6.10 11.03
C LYS A 237 17.44 6.58 10.49
N LEU A 238 17.80 6.17 9.28
CA LEU A 238 19.05 6.56 8.60
C LEU A 238 18.97 7.93 7.89
N GLY A 239 17.77 8.51 7.75
CA GLY A 239 17.58 9.76 7.02
C GLY A 239 17.75 9.63 5.50
N ILE A 240 17.63 8.42 4.94
CA ILE A 240 17.72 8.16 3.50
C ILE A 240 16.33 7.98 2.87
N GLU A 241 16.20 8.32 1.59
CA GLU A 241 14.96 8.10 0.84
C GLU A 241 14.83 6.62 0.48
N MET A 242 13.66 6.02 0.74
CA MET A 242 13.34 4.67 0.27
C MET A 242 13.12 4.70 -1.24
N GLN A 243 13.96 4.01 -2.01
CA GLN A 243 13.91 4.01 -3.48
C GLN A 243 13.25 2.77 -4.08
N LEU A 244 12.81 1.81 -3.25
CA LEU A 244 11.95 0.71 -3.70
C LEU A 244 10.59 1.23 -4.20
N GLY A 245 10.15 0.73 -5.35
CA GLY A 245 8.81 1.02 -5.87
C GLY A 245 7.71 0.54 -4.91
N THR A 246 6.53 1.15 -4.97
CA THR A 246 5.39 0.78 -4.10
C THR A 246 4.51 -0.34 -4.68
N ALA A 247 4.77 -0.78 -5.91
CA ALA A 247 4.01 -1.85 -6.52
C ALA A 247 4.56 -3.20 -6.05
N SER A 248 3.70 -3.99 -5.43
CA SER A 248 4.06 -5.31 -4.93
C SER A 248 2.99 -6.35 -5.17
N LYS A 249 3.39 -7.63 -5.14
CA LYS A 249 2.49 -8.78 -5.11
C LYS A 249 2.84 -9.65 -3.91
N ASP A 250 1.81 -10.01 -3.14
CA ASP A 250 1.97 -10.81 -1.93
C ASP A 250 1.50 -12.25 -2.18
N THR A 251 2.44 -13.20 -2.09
CA THR A 251 2.15 -14.63 -2.28
C THR A 251 1.32 -15.20 -1.14
N LEU A 252 1.39 -14.65 0.09
CA LEU A 252 0.51 -15.06 1.18
C LEU A 252 -0.96 -14.77 0.85
N ALA A 253 -1.22 -13.55 0.38
CA ALA A 253 -2.57 -13.13 -0.02
C ALA A 253 -3.08 -13.94 -1.23
N LEU A 254 -2.21 -14.23 -2.19
CA LEU A 254 -2.54 -15.09 -3.34
C LEU A 254 -2.85 -16.53 -2.89
N SER A 255 -2.02 -17.13 -2.03
CA SER A 255 -2.22 -18.47 -1.49
C SER A 255 -3.54 -18.60 -0.76
N ARG A 256 -3.91 -17.66 0.12
CA ARG A 256 -5.21 -17.67 0.83
C ARG A 256 -6.42 -17.68 -0.09
N ARG A 257 -6.30 -17.06 -1.26
CA ARG A 257 -7.36 -17.07 -2.28
C ARG A 257 -7.43 -18.43 -2.98
N LYS A 258 -6.30 -18.95 -3.44
CA LYS A 258 -6.24 -20.09 -4.38
C LYS A 258 -6.11 -21.47 -3.72
N ILE A 259 -5.42 -21.57 -2.59
CA ILE A 259 -5.15 -22.84 -1.90
C ILE A 259 -6.15 -22.99 -0.76
N LYS A 260 -6.75 -24.18 -0.62
CA LYS A 260 -7.73 -24.52 0.44
C LYS A 260 -7.29 -25.80 1.16
N GLY A 261 -7.78 -25.99 2.39
CA GLY A 261 -7.51 -27.22 3.16
C GLY A 261 -6.12 -27.30 3.81
N VAL A 262 -5.41 -26.17 3.94
CA VAL A 262 -4.10 -26.10 4.62
C VAL A 262 -4.24 -25.61 6.06
N GLY A 263 -3.47 -26.21 6.97
CA GLY A 263 -3.44 -25.82 8.40
C GLY A 263 -2.62 -24.56 8.69
N SER A 264 -1.69 -24.22 7.81
CA SER A 264 -0.85 -23.01 7.91
C SER A 264 -0.59 -22.44 6.52
N TYR A 265 -0.49 -21.12 6.43
CA TYR A 265 -0.11 -20.40 5.21
C TYR A 265 1.32 -19.86 5.28
N GLN A 266 2.12 -20.27 6.27
CA GLN A 266 3.55 -19.99 6.25
C GLN A 266 4.19 -20.60 5.00
N LEU A 267 5.20 -19.92 4.46
CA LEU A 267 5.87 -20.29 3.20
C LEU A 267 6.27 -21.76 3.18
N GLU A 268 6.98 -22.23 4.21
CA GLU A 268 7.38 -23.63 4.30
C GLU A 268 6.21 -24.61 4.29
N ALA A 269 5.15 -24.31 5.05
CA ALA A 269 4.00 -25.19 5.18
C ALA A 269 3.26 -25.31 3.84
N LEU A 270 3.19 -24.21 3.09
CA LEU A 270 2.62 -24.19 1.73
C LEU A 270 3.50 -24.97 0.76
N MET A 271 4.81 -24.76 0.77
CA MET A 271 5.74 -25.46 -0.12
C MET A 271 5.71 -26.98 0.14
N LYS A 272 5.75 -27.40 1.41
CA LYS A 272 5.59 -28.80 1.82
C LYS A 272 4.23 -29.37 1.38
N HIS A 273 3.13 -28.62 1.58
CA HIS A 273 1.80 -29.04 1.15
C HIS A 273 1.70 -29.24 -0.38
N LEU A 274 2.41 -28.42 -1.15
CA LEU A 274 2.45 -28.51 -2.61
C LEU A 274 3.44 -29.57 -3.13
N GLY A 275 4.09 -30.32 -2.24
CA GLY A 275 5.00 -31.42 -2.58
C GLY A 275 6.43 -30.99 -2.89
N TYR A 276 6.83 -29.77 -2.53
CA TYR A 276 8.21 -29.31 -2.68
C TYR A 276 9.06 -29.67 -1.45
N GLU A 277 10.32 -30.01 -1.70
CA GLU A 277 11.32 -30.11 -0.64
C GLU A 277 11.72 -28.71 -0.18
N VAL A 278 11.77 -28.54 1.15
CA VAL A 278 12.14 -27.28 1.79
C VAL A 278 13.41 -27.53 2.58
N SER A 279 14.50 -26.87 2.17
CA SER A 279 15.81 -26.89 2.84
C SER A 279 16.28 -25.46 3.06
N ASN A 280 17.04 -25.23 4.15
CA ASN A 280 17.56 -23.92 4.52
C ASN A 280 16.49 -22.82 4.60
N ALA A 281 15.29 -23.15 5.08
CA ALA A 281 14.26 -22.16 5.35
C ALA A 281 14.72 -21.18 6.43
N HIS A 282 14.13 -19.98 6.42
CA HIS A 282 14.53 -18.87 7.31
C HIS A 282 15.95 -18.35 7.01
N ARG A 283 16.32 -18.42 5.74
CA ARG A 283 17.43 -17.67 5.14
C ARG A 283 16.86 -16.89 3.98
N ALA A 284 17.21 -15.61 3.90
CA ALA A 284 16.50 -14.69 3.04
C ALA A 284 16.57 -15.08 1.55
N LEU A 285 17.76 -15.50 1.06
CA LEU A 285 17.92 -15.89 -0.35
C LEU A 285 17.22 -17.23 -0.68
N PRO A 286 17.39 -18.32 0.10
CA PRO A 286 16.57 -19.52 -0.05
C PRO A 286 15.06 -19.26 -0.01
N ASP A 287 14.58 -18.41 0.89
CA ASP A 287 13.16 -18.06 1.00
C ASP A 287 12.68 -17.22 -0.20
N CYS A 288 13.56 -16.46 -0.86
CA CYS A 288 13.25 -15.87 -2.16
C CYS A 288 13.01 -16.93 -3.24
N TYR A 289 13.81 -18.01 -3.30
CA TYR A 289 13.59 -19.09 -4.26
C TYR A 289 12.27 -19.82 -4.00
N LEU A 290 11.98 -20.14 -2.74
CA LEU A 290 10.71 -20.76 -2.35
C LEU A 290 9.52 -19.84 -2.69
N THR A 291 9.65 -18.54 -2.41
CA THR A 291 8.63 -17.54 -2.75
C THR A 291 8.43 -17.43 -4.26
N TYR A 292 9.50 -17.49 -5.05
CA TYR A 292 9.42 -17.47 -6.51
C TYR A 292 8.72 -18.72 -7.05
N GLN A 293 9.10 -19.91 -6.58
CA GLN A 293 8.45 -21.17 -6.94
C GLN A 293 6.96 -21.17 -6.57
N LEU A 294 6.63 -20.72 -5.36
CA LEU A 294 5.25 -20.55 -4.93
C LEU A 294 4.50 -19.57 -5.86
N TYR A 295 5.12 -18.44 -6.19
CA TYR A 295 4.51 -17.44 -7.08
C TYR A 295 4.23 -18.02 -8.47
N GLN A 296 5.17 -18.78 -9.05
CA GLN A 296 4.96 -19.48 -10.32
C GLN A 296 3.79 -20.44 -10.20
N LYS A 297 3.77 -21.28 -9.16
CA LYS A 297 2.72 -22.27 -8.96
C LYS A 297 1.34 -21.64 -8.82
N LEU A 298 1.24 -20.55 -8.07
CA LEU A 298 -0.01 -19.80 -7.90
C LEU A 298 -0.50 -19.15 -9.20
N ASN A 299 0.38 -18.84 -10.16
CA ASN A 299 -0.03 -18.29 -11.45
C ASN A 299 -0.51 -19.36 -12.44
N GLU A 300 -0.17 -20.63 -12.23
CA GLU A 300 -0.70 -21.78 -12.99
C GLU A 300 -2.11 -22.19 -12.55
N MET A 301 -2.49 -21.86 -11.31
CA MET A 301 -3.78 -22.21 -10.68
C MET A 301 -4.94 -21.30 -11.09
#